data_AF-A0A6M4RSA4-F1
#
_entry.id   AF-A0A6M4RSA4-F1
#
_cell.length_a   1.000
_cell.length_b   1.000
_cell.length_c   1.000
_cell.angle_alpha   90.00
_cell.angle_beta   90.00
_cell.angle_gamma   90.00
#
_symmetry.space_group_name_H-M   'P 1'
#
loop_
_entity.id
_entity.type
_entity.pdbx_description
1 polymer ?
#
loop_
_entity_poly.entity_id
_entity_poly.type
_entity_poly.pdbx_seq_one_letter_code
_entity_poly.pdbx_strand_id
1 'polypeptide(L)'
;EACAPFFGVYLSTNSGNRLWLHHELSYFNPTDGETESFEKIQDCYEEAGLKAKSQDIEFMASMLFSSECLKYYSKDTMTKILSVFTKKWN
;
A
#
# COMPACT_ATOMS: atom_id res chain seq x y z
N GLU A 1 -15.92 -0.13 2.39
CA GLU A 1 -15.90 -1.58 2.10
C GLU A 1 -14.60 -1.87 1.35
N ALA A 2 -13.72 -2.70 1.92
CA ALA A 2 -12.27 -2.69 1.73
C ALA A 2 -11.65 -1.30 1.93
N CYS A 3 -10.60 -1.13 2.73
CA CYS A 3 -9.85 0.13 2.69
C CYS A 3 -9.00 0.18 1.41
N ALA A 4 -9.63 0.09 0.22
CA ALA A 4 -8.93 0.10 -1.07
C ALA A 4 -7.97 1.30 -1.19
N PRO A 5 -8.34 2.52 -0.74
CA PRO A 5 -7.41 3.64 -0.68
C PRO A 5 -6.17 3.42 0.23
N PHE A 6 -6.29 2.65 1.33
CA PHE A 6 -5.12 2.29 2.15
C PHE A 6 -4.10 1.49 1.34
N PHE A 7 -4.54 0.54 0.51
CA PHE A 7 -3.61 -0.25 -0.31
C PHE A 7 -2.95 0.59 -1.41
N GLY A 8 -3.64 1.59 -1.95
CA GLY A 8 -3.05 2.57 -2.87
C GLY A 8 -1.93 3.37 -2.21
N VAL A 9 -2.19 3.95 -1.04
CA VAL A 9 -1.19 4.69 -0.26
C VAL A 9 -0.04 3.78 0.21
N TYR A 10 -0.32 2.57 0.68
CA TYR A 10 0.69 1.59 1.10
C TYR A 10 1.62 1.21 -0.06
N LEU A 11 1.06 0.83 -1.22
CA LEU A 11 1.85 0.43 -2.38
C LEU A 11 2.64 1.58 -2.99
N SER A 12 2.07 2.78 -3.04
CA SER A 12 2.80 3.96 -3.51
C SER A 12 3.95 4.29 -2.55
N THR A 13 3.73 4.26 -1.23
CA THR A 13 4.77 4.42 -0.20
C THR A 13 5.89 3.40 -0.38
N ASN A 14 5.58 2.11 -0.41
CA ASN A 14 6.57 1.03 -0.59
C ASN A 14 7.30 1.12 -1.94
N SER A 15 6.63 1.62 -3.00
CA SER A 15 7.20 1.65 -4.34
C SER A 15 8.41 2.56 -4.52
N GLY A 16 8.52 3.66 -3.76
CA GLY A 16 9.49 4.73 -4.02
C GLY A 16 9.02 5.82 -4.99
N ASN A 17 7.86 5.66 -5.63
CA ASN A 17 7.37 6.63 -6.61
C ASN A 17 6.67 7.81 -5.91
N ARG A 18 7.36 8.96 -5.83
CA ARG A 18 6.84 10.21 -5.24
C ARG A 18 5.58 10.74 -5.91
N LEU A 19 5.55 10.76 -7.25
CA LEU A 19 4.37 11.23 -8.00
C LEU A 19 3.15 10.37 -7.70
N TRP A 20 3.34 9.06 -7.61
CA TRP A 20 2.25 8.16 -7.26
C TRP A 20 1.81 8.35 -5.80
N LEU A 21 2.76 8.49 -4.86
CA LEU A 21 2.43 8.75 -3.46
C LEU A 21 1.60 10.02 -3.30
N HIS A 22 2.00 11.12 -3.93
CA HIS A 22 1.26 12.37 -3.89
C HIS A 22 -0.13 12.24 -4.52
N HIS A 23 -0.24 11.49 -5.62
CA HIS A 23 -1.54 11.21 -6.25
C HIS A 23 -2.48 10.48 -5.28
N GLU A 24 -2.02 9.41 -4.63
CA GLU A 24 -2.84 8.63 -3.69
C GLU A 24 -3.19 9.43 -2.43
N LEU A 25 -2.26 10.25 -1.91
CA LEU A 25 -2.51 11.10 -0.77
C LEU A 25 -3.52 12.22 -1.08
N SER A 26 -3.54 12.74 -2.31
CA SER A 26 -4.41 13.87 -2.70
C SER A 26 -5.90 13.61 -2.46
N TYR A 27 -6.34 12.36 -2.49
CA TYR A 27 -7.73 11.97 -2.21
C TYR A 27 -8.18 12.26 -0.77
N PHE A 28 -7.24 12.52 0.15
CA PHE A 28 -7.50 12.70 1.58
C PHE A 28 -7.32 14.13 2.07
N ASN A 29 -6.96 15.08 1.20
CA ASN A 29 -6.62 16.46 1.56
C ASN A 29 -5.59 16.53 2.72
N PRO A 30 -4.41 15.91 2.55
CA PRO A 30 -3.41 15.83 3.61
C PRO A 30 -2.85 17.22 3.93
N THR A 31 -2.47 17.42 5.18
CA THR A 31 -1.60 18.53 5.57
C THR A 31 -0.20 18.33 4.99
N ASP A 32 0.58 19.41 4.92
CA ASP A 32 1.97 19.35 4.47
C ASP A 32 2.80 18.39 5.33
N GLY A 33 2.57 18.38 6.65
CA GLY A 33 3.26 17.48 7.57
C GLY A 33 2.89 16.00 7.42
N GLU A 34 1.64 15.69 7.04
CA GLU A 34 1.23 14.32 6.72
C GLU A 34 1.91 13.84 5.44
N THR A 35 1.96 14.68 4.41
CA THR A 35 2.67 14.37 3.16
C THR A 35 4.15 14.10 3.44
N GLU A 36 4.83 15.00 4.15
CA GLU A 36 6.24 14.85 4.51
C GLU A 36 6.51 13.57 5.33
N SER A 37 5.56 13.17 6.18
CA SER A 37 5.69 11.94 6.97
C SER A 37 5.68 10.69 6.08
N PHE A 38 4.77 10.60 5.11
CA PHE A 38 4.75 9.48 4.16
C PHE A 38 5.97 9.49 3.24
N GLU A 39 6.45 10.67 2.88
CA GLU A 39 7.66 10.84 2.10
C GLU A 39 8.89 10.22 2.80
N LYS A 40 9.05 10.48 4.10
CA LYS A 40 10.12 9.90 4.92
C LYS A 40 10.02 8.38 5.04
N ILE A 41 8.81 7.83 5.16
CA ILE A 41 8.61 6.37 5.18
C ILE A 41 9.02 5.77 3.83
N GLN A 42 8.65 6.42 2.72
CA GLN A 42 9.05 5.99 1.39
C GLN A 42 10.57 6.05 1.19
N ASP A 43 11.26 7.05 1.77
CA ASP A 43 12.72 7.14 1.73
C ASP A 43 13.39 5.95 2.43
N CYS A 44 12.84 5.49 3.57
CA CYS A 44 13.32 4.28 4.22
C CYS A 44 13.20 3.04 3.33
N TYR A 45 12.14 2.92 2.53
CA TYR A 45 12.01 1.81 1.57
C TYR A 45 13.00 1.94 0.39
N GLU A 46 13.28 3.15 -0.08
CA GLU A 46 14.33 3.39 -1.10
C GLU A 46 15.70 2.98 -0.57
N GLU A 47 16.06 3.40 0.65
CA GLU A 47 17.34 3.07 1.29
C GLU A 47 17.50 1.56 1.54
N ALA A 48 16.42 0.87 1.93
CA ALA A 48 16.45 -0.56 2.21
C ALA A 48 16.51 -1.43 0.93
N GLY A 49 16.09 -0.89 -0.21
CA GLY A 49 16.18 -1.51 -1.53
C GLY A 49 15.12 -2.57 -1.84
N LEU A 50 15.22 -3.13 -3.05
CA LEU A 50 14.17 -3.98 -3.65
C LEU A 50 13.79 -5.22 -2.83
N LYS A 51 14.77 -5.85 -2.18
CA LYS A 51 14.51 -7.05 -1.37
C LYS A 51 13.63 -6.75 -0.16
N ALA A 52 13.89 -5.64 0.54
CA ALA A 52 13.11 -5.26 1.71
C ALA A 52 11.67 -4.92 1.29
N LYS A 53 11.51 -4.18 0.19
CA LYS A 53 10.20 -3.85 -0.40
C LYS A 53 9.37 -5.09 -0.72
N SER A 54 9.96 -6.08 -1.40
CA SER A 54 9.25 -7.31 -1.77
C SER A 54 8.84 -8.13 -0.54
N GLN A 55 9.73 -8.24 0.44
CA GLN A 55 9.43 -8.95 1.69
C GLN A 55 8.30 -8.29 2.47
N ASP A 56 8.26 -6.96 2.49
CA ASP A 56 7.18 -6.22 3.16
C ASP A 56 5.83 -6.41 2.45
N ILE A 57 5.82 -6.40 1.11
CA ILE A 57 4.61 -6.72 0.32
C ILE A 57 4.12 -8.15 0.61
N GLU A 58 5.03 -9.13 0.65
CA GLU A 58 4.71 -10.52 1.01
C GLU A 58 4.15 -10.62 2.43
N PHE A 59 4.74 -9.90 3.38
CA PHE A 59 4.28 -9.84 4.75
C PHE A 59 2.86 -9.25 4.85
N MET A 60 2.61 -8.11 4.22
CA MET A 60 1.28 -7.49 4.15
C MET A 60 0.25 -8.45 3.54
N ALA A 61 0.58 -9.11 2.43
CA ALA A 61 -0.29 -10.11 1.84
C ALA A 61 -0.60 -11.25 2.81
N SER A 62 0.42 -11.79 3.51
CA SER A 62 0.24 -12.86 4.49
C SER A 62 -0.71 -12.47 5.63
N MET A 63 -0.64 -11.22 6.10
CA MET A 63 -1.58 -10.70 7.11
C MET A 63 -3.00 -10.63 6.56
N LEU A 64 -3.19 -10.10 5.35
CA LEU A 64 -4.50 -9.94 4.71
C LEU A 64 -5.19 -11.29 4.44
N PHE A 65 -4.43 -12.31 4.03
CA PHE A 65 -4.92 -13.66 3.77
C PHE A 65 -4.92 -14.56 5.01
N SER A 66 -4.59 -14.04 6.19
CA SER A 66 -4.70 -14.78 7.43
C SER A 66 -6.16 -15.15 7.75
N SER A 67 -6.37 -16.27 8.44
CA SER A 67 -7.70 -16.72 8.85
C SER A 67 -8.43 -15.73 9.75
N GLU A 68 -7.70 -14.81 10.39
CA GLU A 68 -8.25 -13.75 11.22
C GLU A 68 -8.76 -12.58 10.36
N CYS A 69 -7.95 -12.03 9.46
CA CYS A 69 -8.36 -10.92 8.60
C CYS A 69 -9.45 -11.31 7.61
N LEU A 70 -9.46 -12.56 7.13
CA LEU A 70 -10.52 -13.08 6.25
C LEU A 70 -11.92 -13.06 6.90
N LYS A 71 -12.02 -12.98 8.24
CA LYS A 71 -13.32 -12.83 8.92
C LYS A 71 -13.93 -11.45 8.73
N TYR A 72 -13.10 -10.44 8.48
CA TYR A 72 -13.51 -9.03 8.36
C TYR A 72 -13.70 -8.58 6.92
N TYR A 73 -13.22 -9.38 5.96
CA TYR A 73 -13.30 -9.04 4.54
C TYR A 73 -14.28 -9.94 3.80
N SER A 74 -15.19 -9.32 3.05
CA SER A 74 -16.02 -10.04 2.09
C SER A 74 -15.15 -10.62 0.98
N LYS A 75 -15.61 -11.69 0.31
CA LYS A 75 -14.93 -12.24 -0.88
C LYS A 75 -14.73 -11.16 -1.96
N ASP A 76 -15.69 -10.26 -2.09
CA ASP A 76 -15.63 -9.10 -3.00
C ASP A 76 -14.51 -8.12 -2.62
N THR A 77 -14.39 -7.80 -1.33
CA THR A 77 -13.28 -7.00 -0.80
C THR A 77 -11.93 -7.63 -1.11
N MET A 78 -11.77 -8.93 -0.87
CA MET A 78 -10.51 -9.63 -1.16
C MET A 78 -10.17 -9.62 -2.65
N THR A 79 -11.18 -9.72 -3.52
CA THR A 79 -11.00 -9.64 -4.97
C THR A 79 -10.50 -8.26 -5.39
N LYS A 80 -11.04 -7.18 -4.81
CA LYS A 80 -10.59 -5.81 -5.05
C LYS A 80 -9.15 -5.60 -4.59
N ILE A 81 -8.80 -6.09 -3.40
CA ILE A 81 -7.43 -6.04 -2.87
C ILE A 81 -6.46 -6.75 -3.81
N LEU A 82 -6.77 -7.99 -4.22
CA LEU A 82 -5.98 -8.76 -5.18
C LEU A 82 -5.77 -8.01 -6.50
N SER A 83 -6.80 -7.34 -7.01
CA SER A 83 -6.71 -6.58 -8.26
C SER A 83 -5.72 -5.40 -8.19
N VAL A 84 -5.55 -4.81 -6.99
CA VAL A 84 -4.59 -3.73 -6.75
C VAL A 84 -3.15 -4.26 -6.75
N PHE A 85 -2.92 -5.45 -6.17
CA PHE A 85 -1.61 -6.10 -6.22
C PHE A 85 -1.22 -6.60 -7.61
N THR A 86 -2.18 -7.02 -8.44
CA THR A 86 -1.92 -7.57 -9.78
C THR A 86 -1.86 -6.53 -10.90
N LYS A 87 -2.49 -5.36 -10.74
CA LYS A 87 -2.49 -4.28 -11.76
C LYS A 87 -1.11 -3.75 -12.14
N LYS A 88 -0.07 -4.02 -11.35
CA LYS A 88 1.31 -3.55 -11.57
C LYS A 88 2.16 -4.50 -12.44
N TRP A 89 1.59 -5.62 -12.92
CA TRP A 89 2.28 -6.65 -13.71
C TRP A 89 1.76 -6.76 -15.17
N ASN A 90 1.30 -5.64 -15.76
CA ASN A 90 1.06 -5.50 -17.21
C ASN A 90 1.55 -4.12 -17.68
#